data_AF-A0A9C9N291-F1
#
_entry.id   AF-A0A9C9N291-F1
#
_cell.length_a   1.000
_cell.length_b   1.000
_cell.length_c   1.000
_cell.angle_alpha   90.00
_cell.angle_beta   90.00
_cell.angle_gamma   90.00
#
_symmetry.space_group_name_H-M   'P 1'
#
loop_
_entity.id
_entity.type
_entity.pdbx_description
1 polymer ?
#
loop_
_entity_poly.entity_id
_entity_poly.type
_entity_poly.pdbx_seq_one_letter_code
_entity_poly.pdbx_strand_id
1 'polypeptide(L)'
;MKKNSYGINSLLIVSSAYLAAQMLADITSLKIITIAGLSMDGGTLIYPLTFTLRDMVHKVAGAKATRVLIYTAAVINVVMAGLFWLVGWLPGDPQVVQPDFAAVLAPVWRIVFASILAEVVAQLLDTEAYSLWTRKVTMRYQWARVLVSNAVSVPVDSLIFVWAAFGGVLPNAVVWAIFLSNLIIKGITTLVGMPLIYLVKDRRELGLSDDFE
;
A
#
# COMPACT_ATOMS: atom_id res chain seq x y z
N MET A 1 -26.97 -2.97 -26.38
CA MET A 1 -25.57 -2.55 -26.10
C MET A 1 -25.46 -1.50 -24.97
N LYS A 2 -26.00 -1.75 -23.76
CA LYS A 2 -25.96 -0.79 -22.63
C LYS A 2 -25.07 -1.24 -21.44
N LYS A 3 -24.24 -2.27 -21.62
CA LYS A 3 -23.55 -2.96 -20.51
C LYS A 3 -22.18 -2.36 -20.12
N ASN A 4 -21.66 -1.33 -20.83
CA ASN A 4 -20.27 -0.85 -20.65
C ASN A 4 -20.07 0.48 -19.91
N SER A 5 -21.06 1.39 -19.84
CA SER A 5 -20.85 2.70 -19.18
C SER A 5 -20.76 2.62 -17.66
N TYR A 6 -21.44 1.66 -17.02
CA TYR A 6 -21.37 1.51 -15.56
C TYR A 6 -20.00 0.97 -15.12
N GLY A 7 -19.39 0.06 -15.90
CA GLY A 7 -18.08 -0.50 -15.59
C GLY A 7 -16.95 0.54 -15.66
N ILE A 8 -16.97 1.42 -16.67
CA ILE A 8 -15.92 2.44 -16.83
C ILE A 8 -16.00 3.53 -15.76
N ASN A 9 -17.21 3.99 -15.41
CA ASN A 9 -17.40 4.98 -14.35
C ASN A 9 -16.96 4.44 -12.99
N SER A 10 -17.31 3.19 -12.66
CA SER A 10 -16.84 2.53 -11.44
C SER A 10 -15.32 2.37 -11.43
N LEU A 11 -14.71 1.98 -12.56
CA LEU A 11 -13.25 1.86 -12.66
C LEU A 11 -12.55 3.20 -12.42
N LEU A 12 -13.06 4.29 -13.02
CA LEU A 12 -12.51 5.63 -12.84
C LEU A 12 -12.60 6.08 -11.38
N ILE A 13 -13.75 5.89 -10.73
CA ILE A 13 -13.96 6.27 -9.34
C ILE A 13 -13.02 5.48 -8.42
N VAL A 14 -12.97 4.16 -8.55
CA VAL A 14 -12.15 3.30 -7.68
C VAL A 14 -10.65 3.56 -7.91
N SER A 15 -10.22 3.71 -9.16
CA SER A 15 -8.82 4.02 -9.49
C SER A 15 -8.41 5.39 -8.94
N SER A 16 -9.26 6.41 -9.09
CA SER A 16 -8.99 7.74 -8.55
C SER A 16 -8.93 7.73 -7.02
N ALA A 17 -9.85 7.00 -6.38
CA ALA A 17 -9.83 6.81 -4.93
C ALA A 17 -8.56 6.08 -4.48
N TYR A 18 -8.08 5.09 -5.23
CA TYR A 18 -6.84 4.36 -4.93
C TYR A 18 -5.63 5.30 -4.97
N LEU A 19 -5.50 6.09 -6.04
CA LEU A 19 -4.42 7.07 -6.19
C LEU A 19 -4.43 8.10 -5.06
N ALA A 20 -5.61 8.66 -4.75
CA ALA A 20 -5.76 9.63 -3.67
C ALA A 20 -5.44 9.01 -2.30
N ALA A 21 -5.94 7.81 -2.02
CA ALA A 21 -5.67 7.12 -0.76
C ALA A 21 -4.17 6.82 -0.58
N GLN A 22 -3.47 6.46 -1.65
CA GLN A 22 -2.03 6.22 -1.60
C GLN A 22 -1.24 7.51 -1.31
N MET A 23 -1.55 8.60 -2.01
CA MET A 23 -0.92 9.91 -1.76
C MET A 23 -1.20 10.39 -0.33
N LEU A 24 -2.44 10.25 0.14
CA LEU A 24 -2.81 10.62 1.50
C LEU A 24 -2.08 9.75 2.53
N ALA A 25 -1.90 8.45 2.27
CA ALA A 25 -1.13 7.58 3.15
C ALA A 25 0.33 8.08 3.25
N ASP A 26 1.02 8.30 2.12
CA ASP A 26 2.41 8.76 2.12
C ASP A 26 2.59 10.12 2.83
N ILE A 27 1.69 11.08 2.59
CA ILE A 27 1.74 12.40 3.25
C ILE A 27 1.46 12.26 4.75
N THR A 28 0.43 11.51 5.13
CA THR A 28 0.05 11.41 6.55
C THR A 28 1.02 10.56 7.37
N SER A 29 1.82 9.68 6.74
CA SER A 29 2.92 8.96 7.39
C SER A 29 4.06 9.88 7.85
N LEU A 30 4.12 11.14 7.41
CA LEU A 30 5.02 12.15 7.99
C LEU A 30 4.70 12.44 9.46
N LYS A 31 3.45 12.23 9.87
CA LYS A 31 3.01 12.47 11.25
C LYS A 31 2.99 11.16 12.02
N ILE A 32 3.87 11.05 13.00
CA ILE A 32 3.81 9.99 14.00
C ILE A 32 2.77 10.34 15.05
N ILE A 33 1.79 9.47 15.21
CA ILE A 33 0.71 9.54 16.18
C ILE A 33 0.91 8.46 17.25
N THR A 34 0.19 8.61 18.37
CA THR A 34 0.16 7.61 19.44
C THR A 34 -1.24 7.02 19.54
N ILE A 35 -1.34 5.70 19.42
CA ILE A 35 -2.59 4.95 19.59
C ILE A 35 -2.35 3.86 20.64
N ALA A 36 -3.19 3.79 21.66
CA ALA A 36 -3.09 2.82 22.76
C ALA A 36 -1.69 2.72 23.40
N GLY A 37 -0.96 3.84 23.46
CA GLY A 37 0.39 3.92 24.04
C GLY A 37 1.53 3.51 23.09
N LEU A 38 1.23 3.12 21.85
CA LEU A 38 2.23 2.78 20.83
C LEU A 38 2.32 3.89 19.77
N SER A 39 3.55 4.18 19.34
CA SER A 39 3.79 5.06 18.19
C SER A 39 3.35 4.37 16.89
N MET A 40 2.85 5.15 15.95
CA MET A 40 2.35 4.70 14.65
C MET A 40 2.45 5.86 13.65
N ASP A 41 2.77 5.58 12.39
CA ASP A 41 2.67 6.59 11.34
C ASP A 41 1.21 6.79 10.91
N GLY A 42 0.83 8.03 10.60
CA GLY A 42 -0.56 8.37 10.27
C GLY A 42 -1.10 7.66 9.02
N GLY A 43 -0.25 7.37 8.03
CA GLY A 43 -0.65 6.73 6.78
C GLY A 43 -1.15 5.30 6.95
N THR A 44 -0.71 4.60 8.00
CA THR A 44 -1.21 3.26 8.34
C THR A 44 -2.73 3.24 8.61
N LEU A 45 -3.37 4.37 8.91
CA LEU A 45 -4.83 4.46 9.03
C LEU A 45 -5.56 4.35 7.67
N ILE A 46 -4.92 4.80 6.60
CA ILE A 46 -5.50 4.87 5.25
C ILE A 46 -5.03 3.68 4.41
N TYR A 47 -3.81 3.20 4.64
CA TYR A 47 -3.18 2.14 3.85
C TYR A 47 -4.03 0.87 3.68
N PRO A 48 -4.75 0.34 4.69
CA PRO A 48 -5.70 -0.76 4.53
C PRO A 48 -6.74 -0.58 3.41
N LEU A 49 -7.19 0.66 3.18
CA LEU A 49 -8.17 0.99 2.16
C LEU A 49 -7.60 0.80 0.75
N THR A 50 -6.31 1.03 0.56
CA THR A 50 -5.66 0.97 -0.77
C THR A 50 -5.66 -0.46 -1.30
N PHE A 51 -5.46 -1.46 -0.43
CA PHE A 51 -5.61 -2.88 -0.78
C PHE A 51 -7.02 -3.20 -1.27
N THR A 52 -8.04 -2.73 -0.55
CA THR A 52 -9.45 -2.94 -0.93
C THR A 52 -9.76 -2.34 -2.30
N LEU A 53 -9.33 -1.09 -2.54
CA LEU A 53 -9.55 -0.41 -3.81
C LEU A 53 -8.80 -1.07 -4.98
N ARG A 54 -7.55 -1.48 -4.76
CA ARG A 54 -6.74 -2.23 -5.72
C ARG A 54 -7.42 -3.55 -6.12
N ASP A 55 -7.94 -4.28 -5.14
CA ASP A 55 -8.62 -5.55 -5.36
C ASP A 55 -9.93 -5.35 -6.13
N MET A 56 -10.66 -4.26 -5.88
CA MET A 56 -11.84 -3.90 -6.68
C MET A 56 -11.46 -3.63 -8.15
N VAL A 57 -10.36 -2.91 -8.41
CA VAL A 57 -9.86 -2.72 -9.78
C VAL A 57 -9.46 -4.06 -10.40
N HIS A 58 -8.79 -4.93 -9.64
CA HIS A 58 -8.41 -6.25 -10.11
C HIS A 58 -9.60 -7.10 -10.54
N LYS A 59 -10.68 -7.07 -9.76
CA LYS A 59 -11.93 -7.77 -10.09
C LYS A 59 -12.60 -7.23 -11.36
N VAL A 60 -12.57 -5.91 -11.58
CA VAL A 60 -13.28 -5.27 -12.70
C VAL A 60 -12.46 -5.28 -13.99
N ALA A 61 -11.15 -5.05 -13.91
CA ALA A 61 -10.29 -4.81 -15.07
C ALA A 61 -9.12 -5.81 -15.23
N GLY A 62 -8.94 -6.74 -14.28
CA GLY A 62 -7.96 -7.81 -14.36
C GLY A 62 -6.51 -7.39 -14.05
N ALA A 63 -5.62 -8.38 -13.96
CA ALA A 63 -4.26 -8.23 -13.42
C ALA A 63 -3.41 -7.19 -14.17
N LYS A 64 -3.53 -7.14 -15.51
CA LYS A 64 -2.79 -6.19 -16.33
C LYS A 64 -3.17 -4.74 -16.01
N ALA A 65 -4.46 -4.45 -15.85
CA ALA A 65 -4.93 -3.12 -15.49
C ALA A 65 -4.53 -2.73 -14.06
N THR A 66 -4.62 -3.67 -13.10
CA THR A 66 -4.17 -3.44 -11.73
C THR A 66 -2.66 -3.17 -11.65
N ARG A 67 -1.85 -3.89 -12.42
CA ARG A 67 -0.39 -3.65 -12.48
C ARG A 67 -0.08 -2.25 -13.03
N VAL A 68 -0.79 -1.84 -14.09
CA VAL A 68 -0.70 -0.46 -14.61
C VAL A 68 -1.12 0.57 -13.55
N LEU A 69 -2.19 0.31 -12.80
CA LEU A 69 -2.65 1.20 -11.72
C LEU A 69 -1.59 1.36 -10.63
N ILE A 70 -0.98 0.27 -10.17
CA ILE A 70 0.09 0.27 -9.15
C ILE A 70 1.29 1.08 -9.64
N TYR A 71 1.78 0.81 -10.85
CA TYR A 71 2.91 1.58 -11.41
C TYR A 71 2.57 3.06 -11.62
N THR A 72 1.33 3.35 -12.04
CA THR A 72 0.85 4.73 -12.15
C THR A 72 0.86 5.41 -10.78
N ALA A 73 0.40 4.74 -9.73
CA ALA A 73 0.45 5.27 -8.37
C ALA A 73 1.88 5.52 -7.88
N ALA A 74 2.80 4.59 -8.11
CA ALA A 74 4.20 4.74 -7.77
C ALA A 74 4.83 5.97 -8.45
N VAL A 75 4.60 6.13 -9.77
CA VAL A 75 5.07 7.30 -10.51
C VAL A 75 4.45 8.60 -9.99
N ILE A 76 3.14 8.61 -9.72
CA ILE A 76 2.45 9.79 -9.18
C ILE A 76 3.00 10.18 -7.81
N ASN A 77 3.27 9.21 -6.92
CA ASN A 77 3.86 9.50 -5.61
C ASN A 77 5.30 10.02 -5.72
N VAL A 78 6.10 9.51 -6.67
CA VAL A 78 7.44 10.05 -6.95
C VAL A 78 7.35 11.49 -7.46
N VAL A 79 6.41 11.79 -8.37
CA VAL A 79 6.18 13.15 -8.86
C VAL A 79 5.72 14.07 -7.72
N MET A 80 4.78 13.62 -6.88
CA MET A 80 4.33 14.35 -5.70
C MET A 80 5.50 14.67 -4.76
N ALA A 81 6.34 13.69 -4.46
CA ALA A 81 7.53 13.86 -3.63
C ALA A 81 8.53 14.86 -4.24
N GLY A 82 8.79 14.74 -5.54
CA GLY A 82 9.65 15.68 -6.27
C GLY A 82 9.11 17.11 -6.26
N LEU A 83 7.79 17.27 -6.37
CA LEU A 83 7.13 18.58 -6.28
C LEU A 83 7.24 19.18 -4.88
N PHE A 84 6.97 18.42 -3.81
CA PHE A 84 7.13 18.94 -2.45
C PHE A 84 8.58 19.29 -2.12
N TRP A 85 9.53 18.49 -2.60
CA TRP A 85 10.96 18.79 -2.47
C TRP A 85 11.33 20.08 -3.22
N LEU A 86 10.90 20.22 -4.48
CA LEU A 86 11.16 21.41 -5.30
C LEU A 86 10.56 22.68 -4.67
N VAL A 87 9.28 22.64 -4.30
CA VAL A 87 8.59 23.78 -3.70
C VAL A 87 9.18 24.12 -2.33
N GLY A 88 9.59 23.11 -1.55
CA GLY A 88 10.26 23.32 -0.27
C GLY A 88 11.66 23.93 -0.40
N TRP A 89 12.33 23.78 -1.55
CA TRP A 89 13.65 24.37 -1.82
C TRP A 89 13.58 25.80 -2.33
N LEU A 90 12.51 26.18 -3.04
CA LEU A 90 12.33 27.53 -3.56
C LEU A 90 12.19 28.56 -2.42
N PRO A 91 12.66 29.81 -2.62
CA PRO A 91 12.48 30.86 -1.64
C PRO A 91 10.98 31.16 -1.44
N GLY A 92 10.56 31.20 -0.18
CA GLY A 92 9.21 31.66 0.17
C GLY A 92 9.06 33.16 -0.06
N ASP A 93 7.83 33.60 -0.36
CA ASP A 93 7.52 35.02 -0.43
C ASP A 93 7.68 35.66 0.96
N PRO A 94 8.56 36.67 1.13
CA PRO A 94 8.74 37.33 2.42
C PRO A 94 7.48 38.02 2.96
N GLN A 95 6.48 38.28 2.12
CA GLN A 95 5.21 38.91 2.52
C GLN A 95 4.18 37.92 3.06
N VAL A 96 4.41 36.61 2.90
CA VAL A 96 3.48 35.55 3.31
C VAL A 96 4.04 34.79 4.51
N VAL A 97 3.21 34.60 5.54
CA VAL A 97 3.56 33.76 6.68
C VAL A 97 3.41 32.30 6.29
N GLN A 98 4.52 31.62 6.06
CA GLN A 98 4.58 30.21 5.66
C GLN A 98 5.66 29.42 6.43
N PRO A 99 5.52 29.29 7.76
CA PRO A 99 6.48 28.54 8.55
C PRO A 99 6.49 27.06 8.14
N ASP A 100 7.68 26.47 8.17
CA ASP A 100 7.89 25.02 8.20
C ASP A 100 7.38 24.19 7.00
N PHE A 101 6.96 24.79 5.88
CA PHE A 101 6.49 24.03 4.71
C PHE A 101 7.52 22.96 4.28
N ALA A 102 8.79 23.37 4.12
CA ALA A 102 9.86 22.47 3.74
C ALA A 102 10.15 21.42 4.83
N ALA A 103 10.10 21.81 6.11
CA ALA A 103 10.34 20.89 7.21
C ALA A 103 9.25 19.81 7.32
N VAL A 104 8.00 20.14 6.98
CA VAL A 104 6.87 19.21 7.04
C VAL A 104 6.81 18.36 5.78
N LEU A 105 6.79 18.96 4.59
CA LEU A 105 6.44 18.25 3.36
C LEU A 105 7.64 17.78 2.53
N ALA A 106 8.81 18.43 2.62
CA ALA A 106 9.96 17.97 1.86
C ALA A 106 10.37 16.53 2.23
N PRO A 107 10.30 16.06 3.49
CA PRO A 107 10.67 14.67 3.83
C PRO A 107 9.79 13.57 3.21
N VAL A 108 8.66 13.89 2.55
CA VAL A 108 7.79 12.88 1.91
C VAL A 108 8.54 12.01 0.91
N TRP A 109 9.59 12.51 0.25
CA TRP A 109 10.38 11.72 -0.69
C TRP A 109 10.94 10.45 -0.04
N ARG A 110 11.29 10.53 1.24
CA ARG A 110 11.83 9.40 2.00
C ARG A 110 10.74 8.35 2.26
N ILE A 111 9.54 8.80 2.58
CA ILE A 111 8.36 7.93 2.78
C ILE A 111 8.03 7.22 1.47
N VAL A 112 7.90 7.98 0.37
CA VAL A 112 7.59 7.41 -0.96
C VAL A 112 8.63 6.38 -1.38
N PHE A 113 9.92 6.68 -1.21
CA PHE A 113 10.98 5.73 -1.52
C PHE A 113 10.90 4.47 -0.66
N ALA A 114 10.67 4.62 0.65
CA ALA A 114 10.48 3.49 1.56
C ALA A 114 9.26 2.64 1.18
N SER A 115 8.12 3.27 0.83
CA SER A 115 6.89 2.61 0.40
C SER A 115 7.11 1.77 -0.86
N ILE A 116 7.73 2.34 -1.89
CA ILE A 116 8.01 1.63 -3.15
C ILE A 116 8.96 0.46 -2.91
N LEU A 117 10.03 0.67 -2.14
CA LEU A 117 10.99 -0.39 -1.84
C LEU A 117 10.34 -1.55 -1.07
N ALA A 118 9.56 -1.24 -0.04
CA ALA A 118 8.84 -2.22 0.75
C ALA A 118 7.83 -3.00 -0.09
N GLU A 119 7.02 -2.30 -0.90
CA GLU A 119 6.00 -2.91 -1.76
C GLU A 119 6.61 -3.88 -2.77
N VAL A 120 7.70 -3.47 -3.45
CA VAL A 120 8.38 -4.35 -4.44
C VAL A 120 8.89 -5.63 -3.79
N VAL A 121 9.60 -5.52 -2.67
CA VAL A 121 10.17 -6.70 -1.99
C VAL A 121 9.07 -7.59 -1.41
N ALA A 122 8.07 -6.99 -0.76
CA ALA A 122 6.96 -7.72 -0.16
C ALA A 122 6.11 -8.44 -1.22
N GLN A 123 5.89 -7.83 -2.38
CA GLN A 123 5.09 -8.43 -3.45
C GLN A 123 5.79 -9.63 -4.10
N LEU A 124 7.12 -9.59 -4.24
CA LEU A 124 7.90 -10.73 -4.72
C LEU A 124 7.80 -11.90 -3.73
N LEU A 125 7.95 -11.64 -2.44
CA LEU A 125 7.82 -12.67 -1.39
C LEU A 125 6.41 -13.23 -1.28
N ASP A 126 5.38 -12.36 -1.37
CA ASP A 126 3.97 -12.77 -1.35
C ASP A 126 3.66 -13.74 -2.49
N THR A 127 4.08 -13.39 -3.71
CA THR A 127 3.86 -14.20 -4.91
C THR A 127 4.53 -15.58 -4.79
N GLU A 128 5.77 -15.62 -4.33
CA GLU A 128 6.50 -16.88 -4.11
C GLU A 128 5.89 -17.72 -3.00
N ALA A 129 5.56 -17.13 -1.85
CA ALA A 129 4.95 -17.84 -0.73
C ALA A 129 3.57 -18.42 -1.11
N TYR A 130 2.77 -17.63 -1.83
CA TYR A 130 1.46 -18.07 -2.34
C TYR A 130 1.60 -19.22 -3.33
N SER A 131 2.53 -19.11 -4.29
CA SER A 131 2.81 -20.14 -5.29
C SER A 131 3.33 -21.44 -4.65
N LEU A 132 4.26 -21.34 -3.71
CA LEU A 132 4.81 -22.48 -2.98
C LEU A 132 3.73 -23.23 -2.19
N TRP A 133 2.86 -22.52 -1.46
CA TRP A 133 1.75 -23.16 -0.76
C TRP A 133 0.79 -23.86 -1.73
N THR A 134 0.43 -23.17 -2.81
CA THR A 134 -0.45 -23.68 -3.87
C THR A 134 0.10 -24.97 -4.48
N ARG A 135 1.41 -25.03 -4.75
CA ARG A 135 2.07 -26.19 -5.38
C ARG A 135 2.37 -27.33 -4.40
N LYS A 136 2.75 -27.03 -3.15
CA LYS A 136 3.29 -28.02 -2.20
C LYS A 136 2.35 -28.45 -1.09
N VAL A 137 1.33 -27.65 -0.76
CA VAL A 137 0.47 -27.91 0.41
C VAL A 137 -0.94 -28.29 -0.02
N THR A 138 -1.73 -27.35 -0.54
CA THR A 138 -3.11 -27.65 -0.96
C THR A 138 -3.74 -26.50 -1.74
N MET A 139 -4.61 -26.87 -2.68
CA MET A 139 -5.49 -25.94 -3.40
C MET A 139 -6.81 -25.67 -2.65
N ARG A 140 -7.17 -26.48 -1.65
CA ARG A 140 -8.52 -26.51 -1.07
C ARG A 140 -8.83 -25.31 -0.16
N TYR A 141 -7.83 -24.80 0.56
CA TYR A 141 -8.02 -23.77 1.58
C TYR A 141 -7.48 -22.42 1.09
N GLN A 142 -8.31 -21.67 0.37
CA GLN A 142 -7.92 -20.36 -0.18
C GLN A 142 -7.50 -19.36 0.90
N TRP A 143 -8.21 -19.35 2.02
CA TRP A 143 -7.89 -18.52 3.19
C TRP A 143 -6.50 -18.79 3.79
N ALA A 144 -6.07 -20.06 3.81
CA ALA A 144 -4.79 -20.46 4.38
C ALA A 144 -3.62 -19.93 3.54
N ARG A 145 -3.79 -19.87 2.21
CA ARG A 145 -2.81 -19.27 1.29
C ARG A 145 -2.57 -17.80 1.60
N VAL A 146 -3.65 -17.04 1.78
CA VAL A 146 -3.59 -15.60 2.11
C VAL A 146 -2.92 -15.38 3.45
N LEU A 147 -3.26 -16.17 4.46
CA LEU A 147 -2.63 -16.05 5.78
C LEU A 147 -1.14 -16.35 5.73
N VAL A 148 -0.73 -17.39 5.00
CA VAL A 148 0.66 -17.81 4.93
C VAL A 148 1.50 -16.82 4.13
N SER A 149 0.99 -16.34 2.98
CA SER A 149 1.70 -15.34 2.19
C SER A 149 1.82 -14.02 2.95
N ASN A 150 0.73 -13.54 3.58
CA ASN A 150 0.75 -12.34 4.41
C ASN A 150 1.60 -12.47 5.67
N ALA A 151 1.70 -13.67 6.27
CA ALA A 151 2.57 -13.91 7.43
C ALA A 151 4.06 -13.71 7.11
N VAL A 152 4.46 -13.80 5.84
CA VAL A 152 5.82 -13.52 5.38
C VAL A 152 5.93 -12.11 4.82
N SER A 153 5.00 -11.71 3.94
CA SER A 153 5.09 -10.44 3.23
C SER A 153 4.84 -9.22 4.13
N VAL A 154 3.87 -9.28 5.05
CA VAL A 154 3.52 -8.14 5.92
C VAL A 154 4.64 -7.76 6.90
N PRO A 155 5.30 -8.70 7.61
CA PRO A 155 6.44 -8.35 8.44
C PRO A 155 7.60 -7.77 7.64
N VAL A 156 7.90 -8.32 6.45
CA VAL A 156 9.00 -7.83 5.61
C VAL A 156 8.70 -6.44 5.07
N ASP A 157 7.48 -6.22 4.55
CA ASP A 157 6.97 -4.91 4.13
C ASP A 157 7.14 -3.89 5.26
N SER A 158 6.59 -4.19 6.44
CA SER A 158 6.61 -3.27 7.58
C SER A 158 8.03 -3.01 8.07
N LEU A 159 8.91 -4.01 8.07
CA LEU A 159 10.28 -3.83 8.51
C LEU A 159 11.06 -2.93 7.55
N ILE A 160 10.99 -3.21 6.25
CA ILE A 160 11.66 -2.41 5.21
C ILE A 160 11.13 -0.99 5.22
N PHE A 161 9.80 -0.81 5.21
CA PHE A 161 9.17 0.50 5.21
C PHE A 161 9.59 1.32 6.42
N VAL A 162 9.39 0.80 7.63
CA VAL A 162 9.60 1.57 8.87
C VAL A 162 11.07 1.94 9.06
N TRP A 163 11.99 1.03 8.75
CA TRP A 163 13.43 1.34 8.86
C TRP A 163 13.92 2.27 7.74
N ALA A 164 13.46 2.10 6.51
CA ALA A 164 13.81 3.00 5.42
C ALA A 164 13.21 4.40 5.62
N ALA A 165 11.98 4.49 6.11
CA ALA A 165 11.25 5.76 6.34
C ALA A 165 11.76 6.52 7.56
N PHE A 166 12.00 5.83 8.68
CA PHE A 166 12.22 6.49 9.98
C PHE A 166 13.56 6.18 10.66
N GLY A 167 14.27 5.14 10.22
CA GLY A 167 15.56 4.74 10.77
C GLY A 167 16.59 5.88 10.70
N GLY A 168 17.33 6.12 11.79
CA GLY A 168 18.31 7.22 11.84
C GLY A 168 17.73 8.63 11.87
N VAL A 169 16.40 8.79 11.81
CA VAL A 169 15.71 10.08 12.03
C VAL A 169 14.91 10.09 13.33
N LEU A 170 14.26 8.97 13.67
CA LEU A 170 13.58 8.80 14.94
C LEU A 170 14.37 7.91 15.90
N PRO A 171 14.15 8.01 17.22
CA PRO A 171 14.73 7.08 18.18
C PRO A 171 14.36 5.63 17.86
N ASN A 172 15.32 4.70 17.98
CA ASN A 172 15.11 3.29 17.62
C ASN A 172 13.91 2.64 18.33
N ALA A 173 13.64 3.03 19.58
CA ALA A 173 12.46 2.55 20.33
C ALA A 173 11.13 2.97 19.67
N VAL A 174 11.07 4.20 19.11
CA VAL A 174 9.89 4.70 18.38
C VAL A 174 9.74 3.95 17.06
N VAL A 175 10.85 3.72 16.33
CA VAL A 175 10.85 2.95 15.08
C VAL A 175 10.31 1.53 15.31
N TRP A 176 10.76 0.84 16.37
CA TRP A 176 10.24 -0.47 16.72
C TRP A 176 8.76 -0.43 17.16
N ALA A 177 8.33 0.61 17.86
CA ALA A 177 6.92 0.78 18.21
C ALA A 177 6.04 0.98 16.95
N ILE A 178 6.50 1.77 15.97
CA ILE A 178 5.80 1.95 14.68
C ILE A 178 5.73 0.63 13.93
N PHE A 179 6.83 -0.15 13.90
CA PHE A 179 6.85 -1.48 13.29
C PHE A 179 5.81 -2.40 13.92
N LEU A 180 5.74 -2.45 15.25
CA LEU A 180 4.78 -3.28 15.98
C LEU A 180 3.33 -2.85 15.71
N SER A 181 3.06 -1.53 15.75
CA SER A 181 1.76 -0.97 15.39
C SER A 181 1.33 -1.34 13.96
N ASN A 182 2.25 -1.20 13.00
CA ASN A 182 2.02 -1.58 11.60
C ASN A 182 1.66 -3.07 11.48
N LEU A 183 2.44 -3.94 12.14
CA LEU A 183 2.22 -5.38 12.10
C LEU A 183 0.84 -5.76 12.68
N ILE A 184 0.45 -5.14 13.79
CA ILE A 184 -0.86 -5.36 14.42
C ILE A 184 -1.98 -4.89 13.47
N ILE A 185 -1.92 -3.65 12.98
CA ILE A 185 -2.99 -3.08 12.16
C ILE A 185 -3.12 -3.84 10.83
N LYS A 186 -2.01 -4.07 10.12
CA LYS A 186 -2.01 -4.84 8.86
C LYS A 186 -2.42 -6.29 9.07
N GLY A 187 -2.08 -6.89 10.21
CA GLY A 187 -2.55 -8.21 10.62
C GLY A 187 -4.07 -8.24 10.82
N ILE A 188 -4.63 -7.28 11.56
CA ILE A 188 -6.09 -7.13 11.74
C ILE A 188 -6.77 -6.93 10.39
N THR A 189 -6.25 -6.04 9.55
CA THR A 189 -6.77 -5.81 8.19
C THR A 189 -6.78 -7.09 7.38
N THR A 190 -5.71 -7.89 7.43
CA THR A 190 -5.64 -9.19 6.75
C THR A 190 -6.75 -10.13 7.24
N LEU A 191 -6.94 -10.24 8.55
CA LEU A 191 -7.97 -11.10 9.13
C LEU A 191 -9.39 -10.67 8.76
N VAL A 192 -9.66 -9.36 8.79
CA VAL A 192 -10.96 -8.77 8.42
C VAL A 192 -11.21 -8.86 6.91
N GLY A 193 -10.19 -8.70 6.09
CA GLY A 193 -10.28 -8.77 4.63
C GLY A 193 -10.36 -10.20 4.10
N MET A 194 -9.83 -11.19 4.83
CA MET A 194 -9.77 -12.59 4.39
C MET A 194 -11.13 -13.16 3.94
N PRO A 195 -12.27 -12.97 4.64
CA PRO A 195 -13.57 -13.48 4.18
C PRO A 195 -13.99 -12.95 2.80
N LEU A 196 -13.48 -11.79 2.38
CA LEU A 196 -13.79 -11.18 1.09
C LEU A 196 -13.22 -11.99 -0.09
N ILE A 197 -12.27 -12.91 0.14
CA ILE A 197 -11.73 -13.78 -0.92
C ILE A 197 -12.82 -14.67 -1.53
N TYR A 198 -13.79 -15.11 -0.72
CA TYR A 198 -14.88 -15.97 -1.18
C TYR A 198 -15.97 -15.24 -1.97
N LEU A 199 -15.95 -13.90 -1.98
CA LEU A 199 -16.85 -13.12 -2.83
C LEU A 199 -16.44 -13.16 -4.30
N VAL A 200 -15.27 -13.73 -4.63
CA VAL A 200 -14.75 -13.85 -5.99
C VAL A 200 -14.52 -15.31 -6.31
N LYS A 201 -15.13 -15.79 -7.39
CA LYS A 201 -14.87 -17.14 -7.91
C LYS A 201 -13.46 -17.26 -8.45
N ASP A 202 -12.83 -18.40 -8.22
CA ASP A 202 -11.46 -18.67 -8.62
C ASP A 202 -11.33 -18.66 -10.17
N ARG A 203 -10.21 -18.19 -10.73
CA ARG A 203 -10.04 -18.14 -12.22
C ARG A 203 -10.13 -19.53 -12.86
N ARG A 204 -9.74 -20.57 -12.12
CA ARG A 204 -9.89 -21.98 -12.53
C ARG A 204 -11.35 -22.43 -12.58
N GLU A 205 -12.20 -21.91 -11.69
CA GLU A 205 -13.66 -22.14 -11.73
C GLU A 205 -14.32 -21.40 -12.90
N LEU A 206 -13.61 -20.42 -13.48
CA LEU A 206 -14.01 -19.65 -14.66
C LEU A 206 -13.36 -20.17 -15.95
N GLY A 207 -12.54 -21.22 -15.90
CA GLY A 207 -11.89 -21.82 -17.08
C GLY A 207 -10.82 -20.95 -17.74
N LEU A 208 -10.27 -19.96 -17.03
CA LEU A 208 -9.22 -19.08 -17.53
C LEU A 208 -7.84 -19.60 -17.11
N SER A 209 -6.85 -19.50 -18.01
CA SER A 209 -5.47 -19.87 -17.70
C SER A 209 -4.90 -19.01 -16.58
N ASP A 210 -4.15 -19.67 -15.71
CA ASP A 210 -3.28 -19.02 -14.74
C ASP A 210 -2.12 -18.41 -15.52
N ASP A 211 -2.24 -17.14 -15.92
CA ASP A 211 -1.13 -16.37 -16.50
C ASP A 211 -0.15 -16.00 -15.38
N PHE A 212 0.49 -17.00 -14.79
CA PHE A 212 1.73 -16.86 -14.02
C PHE A 212 2.89 -17.30 -14.93
N GLU A 213 3.07 -16.56 -16.02
CA GLU A 213 4.34 -16.43 -16.74
C GLU A 213 4.85 -14.98 -16.61
#